data_AF-A0A1Y3B3L8-F1
#
_entry.id   AF-A0A1Y3B3L8-F1
#
_cell.length_a   1.000
_cell.length_b   1.000
_cell.length_c   1.000
_cell.angle_alpha   90.00
_cell.angle_beta   90.00
_cell.angle_gamma   90.00
#
_symmetry.space_group_name_H-M   'P 1'
#
loop_
_entity.id
_entity.type
_entity.pdbx_description
1 polymer ?
#
loop_
_entity_poly.entity_id
_entity_poly.type
_entity_poly.pdbx_seq_one_letter_code
_entity_poly.pdbx_strand_id
1 'polypeptide(L)'
;MNKAVKNLNVKLNNLIPGGKINHNLLEMFEEHRQAIDNLKREKENQINSAEKIYDLIRMVERRKNEIIMRTYKQVNVNFKEIFQQFVPRGEAFLQFITRHTESNMQENLSSTMETSSSTITSNGSTDISIRSEISTEPSLSSSFNSTSLESSQGIEILVSFEENVEPKRDLFSLSSGQKTLVSMAFILALQQVDPTPFYIFDELDQNLDPQSRKLIANVIHTQISPQPQPHKQFIITTFKTQLVEHSNCCFGVKYVNGLSQVQRISKESALEFLSSIPESNINNNN
;
A
#
# COMPACT_ATOMS: atom_id res chain seq x y z
N MET A 1 81.37 41.57 -31.28
CA MET A 1 81.01 40.35 -30.50
C MET A 1 80.57 40.63 -29.04
N ASN A 2 81.19 41.55 -28.30
CA ASN A 2 80.93 41.74 -26.85
C ASN A 2 79.57 42.38 -26.43
N LYS A 3 78.90 43.14 -27.31
CA LYS A 3 77.64 43.85 -26.95
C LYS A 3 76.43 42.90 -26.87
N ALA A 4 76.39 41.88 -27.72
CA ALA A 4 75.32 40.87 -27.75
C ALA A 4 75.35 39.97 -26.51
N VAL A 5 76.54 39.52 -26.11
CA VAL A 5 76.74 38.70 -24.89
C VAL A 5 76.35 39.49 -23.63
N LYS A 6 76.72 40.77 -23.57
CA LYS A 6 76.34 41.63 -22.44
C LYS A 6 74.82 41.84 -22.36
N ASN A 7 74.14 42.02 -23.49
CA ASN A 7 72.68 42.11 -23.53
C ASN A 7 71.99 40.80 -23.14
N LEU A 8 72.53 39.65 -23.54
CA LEU A 8 72.04 38.33 -23.14
C LEU A 8 72.14 38.13 -21.63
N ASN A 9 73.28 38.47 -21.02
CA ASN A 9 73.47 38.34 -19.57
C ASN A 9 72.57 39.28 -18.77
N VAL A 10 72.33 40.51 -19.23
CA VAL A 10 71.36 41.42 -18.59
C VAL A 10 69.95 40.84 -18.67
N LYS A 11 69.57 40.28 -19.83
CA LYS A 11 68.26 39.67 -20.03
C LYS A 11 68.07 38.42 -19.17
N LEU A 12 69.11 37.59 -19.04
CA LEU A 12 69.11 36.39 -18.20
C LEU A 12 69.00 36.74 -16.71
N ASN A 13 69.77 37.71 -16.22
CA ASN A 13 69.71 38.17 -14.82
C ASN A 13 68.38 38.86 -14.49
N ASN A 14 67.74 39.52 -15.47
CA ASN A 14 66.41 40.10 -15.30
C ASN A 14 65.30 39.02 -15.23
N LEU A 15 65.47 37.90 -15.92
CA LEU A 15 64.51 36.79 -15.94
C LEU A 15 64.62 35.91 -14.70
N ILE A 16 65.82 35.72 -14.16
CA ILE A 16 66.07 34.89 -12.98
C ILE A 16 67.07 35.61 -12.06
N PRO A 17 66.63 36.54 -11.21
CA PRO A 17 67.52 37.26 -10.29
C PRO A 17 68.09 36.30 -9.24
N GLY A 18 69.34 35.85 -9.42
CA GLY A 18 70.03 34.96 -8.47
C GLY A 18 69.46 33.54 -8.34
N GLY A 19 68.55 33.13 -9.24
CA GLY A 19 67.80 31.89 -9.11
C GLY A 19 68.54 30.67 -9.63
N LYS A 20 68.54 29.60 -8.83
CA LYS A 20 69.00 28.26 -9.22
C LYS A 20 68.04 27.70 -10.29
N ILE A 21 68.59 27.25 -11.42
CA ILE A 21 67.83 26.62 -12.51
C ILE A 21 67.50 25.19 -12.07
N ASN A 22 66.21 24.88 -11.94
CA ASN A 22 65.78 23.49 -11.74
C ASN A 22 65.73 22.79 -13.10
N HIS A 23 66.70 21.91 -13.35
CA HIS A 23 66.80 21.18 -14.62
C HIS A 23 65.69 20.15 -14.82
N ASN A 24 65.03 19.70 -13.75
CA ASN A 24 63.90 18.75 -13.80
C ASN A 24 62.56 19.46 -13.95
N LEU A 25 62.53 20.79 -14.04
CA LEU A 25 61.29 21.57 -14.09
C LEU A 25 60.43 21.22 -15.31
N LEU A 26 61.06 20.87 -16.43
CA LEU A 26 60.35 20.49 -17.66
C LEU A 26 59.66 19.13 -17.50
N GLU A 27 60.35 18.14 -16.96
CA GLU A 27 59.81 16.81 -16.69
C GLU A 27 58.66 16.89 -15.66
N MET A 28 58.87 17.62 -14.55
CA MET A 28 57.81 17.86 -13.55
C MET A 28 56.60 18.58 -14.15
N PHE A 29 56.81 19.54 -15.07
CA PHE A 29 55.72 20.23 -15.75
C PHE A 29 54.92 19.29 -16.66
N GLU A 30 55.60 18.41 -17.39
CA GLU A 30 54.95 17.41 -18.24
C GLU A 30 54.17 16.37 -17.42
N GLU A 31 54.74 15.87 -16.32
CA GLU A 31 54.08 14.97 -15.37
C GLU A 31 52.83 15.60 -14.76
N HIS A 32 52.94 16.82 -14.23
CA HIS A 32 51.79 17.52 -13.65
C HIS A 32 50.71 17.84 -14.68
N ARG A 33 51.09 18.17 -15.92
CA ARG A 33 50.14 18.38 -17.00
C ARG A 33 49.36 17.10 -17.32
N GLN A 34 50.04 15.95 -17.40
CA GLN A 34 49.38 14.65 -17.59
C GLN A 34 48.44 14.31 -16.43
N ALA A 35 48.87 14.57 -15.19
CA ALA A 35 48.03 14.36 -14.00
C ALA A 35 46.75 15.21 -14.04
N ILE A 36 46.85 16.49 -14.42
CA ILE A 36 45.69 17.38 -14.60
C ILE A 36 44.74 16.83 -15.68
N ASP A 37 45.26 16.35 -16.80
CA ASP A 37 44.45 15.81 -17.89
C ASP A 37 43.77 14.48 -17.52
N ASN A 38 44.41 13.67 -16.67
CA ASN A 38 43.80 12.46 -16.11
C ASN A 38 42.69 12.80 -15.11
N LEU A 39 42.93 13.73 -14.17
CA LEU A 39 41.93 14.18 -13.20
C LEU A 39 40.71 14.82 -13.89
N LYS A 40 40.91 15.56 -14.99
CA LYS A 40 39.81 16.08 -15.80
C LYS A 40 38.95 14.96 -16.40
N ARG A 41 39.59 13.94 -16.98
CA ARG A 41 38.88 12.78 -17.55
C ARG A 41 38.13 12.01 -16.47
N GLU A 42 38.75 11.81 -15.30
CA GLU A 42 38.10 11.12 -14.18
C GLU A 42 36.89 11.91 -13.66
N LYS A 43 37.02 13.22 -13.50
CA LYS A 43 35.90 14.10 -13.16
C LYS A 43 34.75 13.98 -14.16
N GLU A 44 35.05 14.00 -15.45
CA GLU A 44 34.05 13.85 -16.52
C GLU A 44 33.34 12.49 -16.43
N ASN A 45 34.11 11.42 -16.21
CA ASN A 45 33.56 10.07 -16.01
C ASN A 45 32.66 10.00 -14.77
N GLN A 46 33.03 10.67 -13.68
CA GLN A 46 32.22 10.74 -12.46
C GLN A 46 30.91 11.51 -12.69
N ILE A 47 30.96 12.65 -13.40
CA ILE A 47 29.75 13.42 -13.76
C ILE A 47 28.81 12.56 -14.60
N ASN A 48 29.33 11.94 -15.66
CA ASN A 48 28.56 11.05 -16.52
C ASN A 48 27.96 9.85 -15.75
N SER A 49 28.69 9.33 -14.77
CA SER A 49 28.21 8.24 -13.92
C SER A 49 27.11 8.70 -12.98
N ALA A 50 27.24 9.89 -12.39
CA ALA A 50 26.22 10.48 -11.53
C ALA A 50 24.92 10.74 -12.30
N GLU A 51 25.00 11.28 -13.52
CA GLU A 51 23.83 11.49 -14.39
C GLU A 51 23.08 10.19 -14.68
N LYS A 52 23.80 9.12 -15.03
CA LYS A 52 23.20 7.79 -15.25
C LYS A 52 22.50 7.24 -14.01
N ILE A 53 23.06 7.46 -12.82
CA ILE A 53 22.43 7.04 -11.56
C ILE A 53 21.13 7.82 -11.34
N TYR A 54 21.12 9.13 -11.60
CA TYR A 54 19.90 9.92 -11.49
C TYR A 54 18.82 9.49 -12.49
N ASP A 55 19.19 9.15 -13.72
CA ASP A 55 18.26 8.61 -14.71
C ASP A 55 17.69 7.25 -14.28
N LEU A 56 18.55 6.38 -13.72
CA LEU A 56 18.11 5.11 -13.16
C LEU A 56 17.11 5.30 -12.02
N ILE A 57 17.39 6.23 -11.09
CA ILE A 57 16.49 6.57 -9.99
C ILE A 57 15.13 7.03 -10.52
N ARG A 58 15.10 7.92 -11.52
CA ARG A 58 13.85 8.40 -12.13
C ARG A 58 13.06 7.26 -12.79
N MET A 59 13.75 6.37 -13.48
CA MET A 59 13.12 5.20 -14.11
C MET A 59 12.53 4.24 -13.07
N VAL A 60 13.27 3.95 -11.99
CA VAL A 60 12.81 3.11 -10.89
C VAL A 60 11.60 3.74 -10.20
N GLU A 61 11.63 5.05 -9.95
CA GLU A 61 10.52 5.77 -9.30
C GLU A 61 9.24 5.72 -10.15
N ARG A 62 9.36 5.94 -11.46
CA ARG A 62 8.24 5.81 -12.40
C ARG A 62 7.67 4.39 -12.37
N ARG A 63 8.52 3.37 -12.44
CA ARG A 63 8.11 1.96 -12.42
C ARG A 63 7.45 1.57 -11.10
N LYS A 64 7.97 2.06 -9.97
CA LYS A 64 7.37 1.89 -8.64
C LYS A 64 5.94 2.41 -8.64
N ASN A 65 5.73 3.66 -9.06
CA ASN A 65 4.43 4.31 -9.01
C ASN A 65 3.41 3.65 -9.96
N GLU A 66 3.85 3.18 -11.13
CA GLU A 66 3.02 2.39 -12.05
C GLU A 66 2.54 1.08 -11.41
N ILE A 67 3.45 0.33 -10.81
CA ILE A 67 3.11 -0.95 -10.17
C ILE A 67 2.18 -0.73 -8.98
N ILE A 68 2.48 0.25 -8.11
CA ILE A 68 1.63 0.57 -6.96
C ILE A 68 0.21 0.91 -7.40
N MET A 69 0.05 1.79 -8.40
CA MET A 69 -1.28 2.17 -8.88
C MET A 69 -2.03 1.00 -9.53
N ARG A 70 -1.32 0.14 -10.28
CA ARG A 70 -1.91 -1.05 -10.87
C ARG A 70 -2.41 -2.01 -9.78
N THR A 71 -1.57 -2.30 -8.79
CA THR A 71 -1.91 -3.17 -7.67
C THR A 71 -3.05 -2.58 -6.86
N TYR A 72 -3.00 -1.28 -6.52
CA TYR A 72 -4.08 -0.59 -5.80
C TYR A 72 -5.43 -0.75 -6.50
N LYS A 73 -5.50 -0.48 -7.81
CA LYS A 73 -6.74 -0.63 -8.58
C LYS A 73 -7.26 -2.07 -8.54
N GLN A 74 -6.37 -3.05 -8.72
CA GLN A 74 -6.76 -4.45 -8.70
C GLN A 74 -7.24 -4.90 -7.32
N VAL A 75 -6.51 -4.55 -6.26
CA VAL A 75 -6.89 -4.87 -4.88
C VAL A 75 -8.24 -4.24 -4.55
N ASN A 76 -8.51 -3.00 -4.98
CA ASN A 76 -9.76 -2.33 -4.68
C ASN A 76 -10.98 -3.02 -5.35
N VAL A 77 -10.83 -3.49 -6.59
CA VAL A 77 -11.86 -4.29 -7.27
C VAL A 77 -12.09 -5.61 -6.54
N ASN A 78 -11.02 -6.36 -6.28
CA ASN A 78 -11.09 -7.65 -5.59
C ASN A 78 -11.68 -7.49 -4.18
N PHE A 79 -11.32 -6.42 -3.46
CA PHE A 79 -11.80 -6.15 -2.12
C PHE A 79 -13.30 -5.89 -2.09
N LYS A 80 -13.82 -5.09 -3.05
CA LYS A 80 -15.26 -4.89 -3.20
C LYS A 80 -15.98 -6.21 -3.47
N GLU A 81 -15.48 -7.02 -4.41
CA GLU A 81 -16.10 -8.29 -4.79
C GLU A 81 -16.13 -9.31 -3.64
N ILE A 82 -15.02 -9.46 -2.90
CA ILE A 82 -14.94 -10.40 -1.78
C ILE A 82 -15.77 -9.90 -0.60
N PHE A 83 -15.73 -8.60 -0.31
CA PHE A 83 -16.51 -8.05 0.79
C PHE A 83 -18.02 -8.23 0.57
N GLN A 84 -18.49 -8.06 -0.67
CA GLN A 84 -19.89 -8.33 -1.05
C GLN A 84 -20.29 -9.80 -0.89
N GLN A 85 -19.36 -10.76 -0.96
CA GLN A 85 -19.65 -12.17 -0.67
C GLN A 85 -19.88 -12.41 0.83
N PHE A 86 -19.30 -11.59 1.71
CA PHE A 86 -19.53 -11.64 3.15
C PHE A 86 -20.73 -10.79 3.60
N VAL A 87 -20.91 -9.62 2.98
CA VAL A 87 -21.97 -8.67 3.31
C VAL A 87 -22.63 -8.25 1.99
N PRO A 88 -23.67 -8.99 1.52
CA PRO A 88 -24.27 -8.76 0.20
C PRO A 88 -24.81 -7.35 -0.06
N ARG A 89 -25.15 -6.61 1.01
CA ARG A 89 -25.65 -5.23 0.97
C ARG A 89 -24.61 -4.18 1.34
N GLY A 90 -23.40 -4.60 1.66
CA GLY A 90 -22.32 -3.71 2.07
C GLY A 90 -21.43 -3.30 0.90
N GLU A 91 -20.70 -2.22 1.09
CA GLU A 91 -19.66 -1.78 0.17
C GLU A 91 -18.33 -1.59 0.91
N ALA A 92 -17.22 -1.85 0.22
CA ALA A 92 -15.89 -1.63 0.75
C ALA A 92 -14.93 -1.14 -0.33
N PHE A 93 -14.09 -0.18 0.02
CA PHE A 93 -13.05 0.35 -0.87
C PHE A 93 -11.89 0.93 -0.08
N LEU A 94 -10.78 1.08 -0.78
CA LEU A 94 -9.56 1.73 -0.35
C LEU A 94 -9.54 3.16 -0.89
N GLN A 95 -9.00 4.09 -0.10
CA GLN A 95 -8.78 5.47 -0.53
C GLN A 95 -7.41 5.97 -0.06
N PHE A 96 -6.67 6.67 -0.93
CA PHE A 96 -5.43 7.32 -0.53
C PHE A 96 -5.72 8.53 0.36
N ILE A 97 -5.00 8.62 1.48
CA ILE A 97 -5.04 9.78 2.37
C ILE A 97 -4.09 10.84 1.82
N THR A 98 -4.61 12.04 1.53
CA THR A 98 -3.78 13.19 1.11
C THR A 98 -3.63 14.17 2.27
N ARG A 99 -2.47 14.82 2.40
CA ARG A 99 -2.21 15.80 3.47
C ARG A 99 -3.16 17.01 3.52
N HIS A 100 -4.03 17.21 2.52
CA HIS A 100 -4.91 18.37 2.43
C HIS A 100 -6.36 18.13 2.91
N THR A 101 -6.72 16.93 3.38
CA THR A 101 -8.10 16.63 3.78
C THR A 101 -8.44 16.92 5.25
N GLU A 102 -7.50 17.40 6.07
CA GLU A 102 -7.77 17.78 7.46
C GLU A 102 -8.32 19.22 7.61
N SER A 103 -8.22 20.07 6.57
CA SER A 103 -8.61 21.48 6.68
C SER A 103 -10.08 21.78 6.37
N ASN A 104 -10.88 20.83 5.87
CA ASN A 104 -12.26 21.08 5.41
C ASN A 104 -13.37 20.64 6.39
N MET A 105 -13.06 20.32 7.65
CA MET A 105 -14.07 19.82 8.60
C MET A 105 -14.20 20.61 9.91
N GLN A 106 -13.91 21.92 9.89
CA GLN A 106 -14.23 22.83 11.02
C GLN A 106 -15.22 23.96 10.69
N GLU A 107 -15.67 24.16 9.45
CA GLU A 107 -16.59 25.26 9.12
C GLU A 107 -18.09 24.90 9.07
N ASN A 108 -18.49 23.63 9.16
CA ASN A 108 -19.90 23.25 9.09
C ASN A 108 -20.61 23.09 10.45
N LEU A 109 -19.97 23.48 11.56
CA LEU A 109 -20.57 23.39 12.91
C LEU A 109 -20.86 24.76 13.55
N SER A 110 -21.01 25.81 12.75
CA SER A 110 -21.38 27.14 13.23
C SER A 110 -22.37 27.86 12.31
N SER A 111 -23.55 27.28 12.09
CA SER A 111 -24.71 28.04 11.59
C SER A 111 -26.02 27.30 11.87
N THR A 112 -26.31 27.03 13.13
CA THR A 112 -27.70 26.78 13.54
C THR A 112 -27.88 27.39 14.90
N MET A 113 -28.33 28.65 14.91
CA MET A 113 -29.12 29.33 15.95
C MET A 113 -29.23 30.79 15.49
N GLU A 114 -30.30 31.13 14.80
CA GLU A 114 -31.05 32.35 15.09
C GLU A 114 -32.45 32.30 14.46
N THR A 115 -33.41 32.41 15.37
CA THR A 115 -34.87 32.43 15.21
C THR A 115 -35.38 33.80 14.78
N SER A 116 -36.44 33.78 13.97
CA SER A 116 -37.53 34.78 13.89
C SER A 116 -37.24 36.13 13.24
N SER A 117 -37.89 36.41 12.09
CA SER A 117 -38.98 37.39 11.95
C SER A 117 -39.29 37.79 10.49
N SER A 118 -40.57 38.07 10.25
CA SER A 118 -41.31 38.52 9.06
C SER A 118 -40.68 39.58 8.14
N THR A 119 -41.02 39.56 6.84
CA THR A 119 -41.91 40.55 6.14
C THR A 119 -41.86 40.38 4.61
N ILE A 120 -43.02 40.54 3.96
CA ILE A 120 -43.29 40.56 2.51
C ILE A 120 -42.76 41.84 1.86
N THR A 121 -42.11 41.78 0.68
CA THR A 121 -42.38 42.68 -0.48
C THR A 121 -41.74 42.19 -1.79
N SER A 122 -42.42 42.54 -2.87
CA SER A 122 -42.20 42.27 -4.29
C SER A 122 -41.15 43.18 -4.96
N ASN A 123 -40.37 42.66 -5.91
CA ASN A 123 -40.32 43.06 -7.33
C ASN A 123 -39.04 42.59 -8.03
N GLY A 124 -39.17 42.35 -9.34
CA GLY A 124 -38.29 41.52 -10.15
C GLY A 124 -36.90 42.06 -10.49
N SER A 125 -36.07 41.16 -11.01
CA SER A 125 -35.44 41.24 -12.34
C SER A 125 -34.66 39.95 -12.58
N THR A 126 -35.02 39.24 -13.65
CA THR A 126 -34.16 38.41 -14.51
C THR A 126 -32.83 37.89 -13.93
N ASP A 127 -32.73 36.59 -13.68
CA ASP A 127 -31.67 35.84 -14.35
C ASP A 127 -31.93 34.34 -14.49
N ILE A 128 -31.36 33.82 -15.56
CA ILE A 128 -31.76 32.66 -16.35
C ILE A 128 -31.43 31.32 -15.68
N SER A 129 -32.43 30.44 -15.71
CA SER A 129 -32.35 29.01 -15.39
C SER A 129 -31.28 28.28 -16.20
N ILE A 130 -30.38 27.55 -15.52
CA ILE A 130 -29.91 26.23 -15.96
C ILE A 130 -29.85 25.32 -14.73
N ARG A 131 -30.97 24.64 -14.43
CA ARG A 131 -30.95 23.38 -13.70
C ARG A 131 -30.54 22.30 -14.69
N SER A 132 -29.42 21.62 -14.44
CA SER A 132 -29.18 20.28 -14.99
C SER A 132 -29.15 19.29 -13.85
N GLU A 133 -30.31 18.75 -13.53
CA GLU A 133 -30.40 17.40 -12.95
C GLU A 133 -29.88 16.44 -14.02
N ILE A 134 -28.71 15.84 -13.78
CA ILE A 134 -28.27 14.64 -14.50
C ILE A 134 -27.76 13.66 -13.44
N SER A 135 -28.64 12.73 -13.11
CA SER A 135 -28.31 11.40 -12.60
C SER A 135 -27.23 10.77 -13.48
N THR A 136 -26.03 10.59 -12.93
CA THR A 136 -25.00 9.77 -13.58
C THR A 136 -24.08 9.15 -12.53
N GLU A 137 -24.08 7.82 -12.53
CA GLU A 137 -23.00 6.92 -12.12
C GLU A 137 -21.61 7.58 -12.03
N PRO A 138 -20.83 7.34 -10.97
CA PRO A 138 -19.46 7.84 -10.91
C PRO A 138 -18.58 7.02 -11.86
N SER A 139 -18.44 7.51 -13.08
CA SER A 139 -17.44 7.02 -14.02
C SER A 139 -16.04 7.31 -13.48
N LEU A 140 -15.36 6.24 -13.08
CA LEU A 140 -14.01 6.22 -12.53
C LEU A 140 -12.96 6.44 -13.64
N SER A 141 -13.01 7.59 -14.30
CA SER A 141 -12.03 7.99 -15.32
C SER A 141 -11.61 9.43 -15.14
N SER A 142 -11.02 9.74 -13.99
CA SER A 142 -10.14 10.90 -13.86
C SER A 142 -8.70 10.39 -13.79
N SER A 143 -7.87 10.94 -14.68
CA SER A 143 -6.43 10.68 -14.72
C SER A 143 -5.79 11.07 -13.39
N PHE A 144 -5.55 10.09 -12.52
CA PHE A 144 -4.78 10.26 -11.30
C PHE A 144 -3.31 10.52 -11.67
N ASN A 145 -2.85 11.76 -11.47
CA ASN A 145 -1.46 12.15 -11.68
C ASN A 145 -0.54 11.49 -10.65
N SER A 146 0.65 11.07 -11.10
CA SER A 146 1.70 10.47 -10.27
C SER A 146 2.10 11.31 -9.05
N THR A 147 1.88 12.62 -9.09
CA THR A 147 2.09 13.56 -7.98
C THR A 147 1.18 13.31 -6.77
N SER A 148 0.03 12.63 -6.93
CA SER A 148 -0.88 12.32 -5.82
C SER A 148 -0.40 11.16 -4.95
N LEU A 149 0.54 10.34 -5.43
CA LEU A 149 1.16 9.27 -4.65
C LEU A 149 2.27 9.80 -3.74
N GLU A 150 3.04 10.77 -4.22
CA GLU A 150 4.11 11.41 -3.43
C GLU A 150 3.58 12.23 -2.24
N SER A 151 2.35 12.74 -2.35
CA SER A 151 1.65 13.44 -1.27
C SER A 151 0.75 12.54 -0.41
N SER A 152 0.67 11.24 -0.75
CA SER A 152 -0.14 10.29 0.00
C SER A 152 0.55 9.87 1.29
N GLN A 153 -0.14 10.03 2.42
CA GLN A 153 0.38 9.67 3.74
C GLN A 153 0.04 8.22 4.12
N GLY A 154 -0.92 7.61 3.43
CA GLY A 154 -1.34 6.24 3.66
C GLY A 154 -2.56 5.86 2.84
N ILE A 155 -3.12 4.69 3.16
CA ILE A 155 -4.35 4.16 2.58
C ILE A 155 -5.35 3.98 3.73
N GLU A 156 -6.57 4.46 3.52
CA GLU A 156 -7.70 4.28 4.42
C GLU A 156 -8.65 3.21 3.86
N ILE A 157 -9.23 2.41 4.77
CA ILE A 157 -10.25 1.41 4.45
C ILE A 157 -11.61 2.02 4.79
N LEU A 158 -12.50 2.08 3.80
CA LEU A 158 -13.83 2.65 3.90
C LEU A 158 -14.86 1.54 3.68
N VAL A 159 -15.77 1.37 4.63
CA VAL A 159 -16.74 0.28 4.63
C VAL A 159 -18.14 0.77 5.00
N SER A 160 -19.15 0.18 4.37
CA SER A 160 -20.55 0.23 4.77
C SER A 160 -21.08 -1.21 4.89
N PHE A 161 -21.90 -1.47 5.91
CA PHE A 161 -22.57 -2.77 6.08
C PHE A 161 -24.02 -2.74 5.62
N GLU A 162 -24.51 -1.57 5.22
CA GLU A 162 -25.88 -1.31 4.80
C GLU A 162 -25.88 -0.65 3.42
N GLU A 163 -26.95 -0.94 2.67
CA GLU A 163 -27.16 -0.42 1.34
C GLU A 163 -27.50 1.08 1.41
N ASN A 164 -26.90 1.90 0.54
CA ASN A 164 -27.09 3.35 0.48
C ASN A 164 -26.62 4.14 1.73
N VAL A 165 -25.86 3.54 2.64
CA VAL A 165 -25.19 4.28 3.71
C VAL A 165 -23.81 4.69 3.23
N GLU A 166 -23.50 5.99 3.34
CA GLU A 166 -22.17 6.47 3.00
C GLU A 166 -21.11 5.71 3.83
N PRO A 167 -20.12 5.10 3.16
CA PRO A 167 -19.04 4.35 3.77
C PRO A 167 -18.34 5.19 4.84
N LYS A 168 -18.29 4.67 6.06
CA LYS A 168 -17.76 5.42 7.20
C LYS A 168 -16.24 5.27 7.26
N ARG A 169 -15.58 6.36 7.66
CA ARG A 169 -14.12 6.43 7.88
C ARG A 169 -13.66 5.73 9.17
N ASP A 170 -14.58 5.51 10.11
CA ASP A 170 -14.22 5.03 11.45
C ASP A 170 -14.25 3.51 11.57
N LEU A 171 -13.19 2.85 11.09
CA LEU A 171 -12.97 1.41 11.26
C LEU A 171 -12.90 1.00 12.74
N PHE A 172 -12.47 1.90 13.63
CA PHE A 172 -12.32 1.62 15.06
C PHE A 172 -13.66 1.52 15.77
N SER A 173 -14.71 2.18 15.27
CA SER A 173 -16.08 2.09 15.79
C SER A 173 -16.77 0.75 15.54
N LEU A 174 -16.24 -0.09 14.64
CA LEU A 174 -16.85 -1.37 14.28
C LEU A 174 -16.74 -2.43 15.38
N SER A 175 -17.70 -3.37 15.37
CA SER A 175 -17.64 -4.54 16.25
C SER A 175 -16.42 -5.42 15.92
N SER A 176 -15.96 -6.23 16.89
CA SER A 176 -14.82 -7.13 16.67
C SER A 176 -15.06 -8.13 15.52
N GLY A 177 -16.29 -8.64 15.38
CA GLY A 177 -16.67 -9.51 14.27
C GLY A 177 -16.65 -8.78 12.92
N GLN A 178 -17.14 -7.53 12.87
CA GLN A 178 -17.08 -6.70 11.67
C GLN A 178 -15.65 -6.39 11.25
N LYS A 179 -14.77 -6.04 12.19
CA LYS A 179 -13.34 -5.84 11.93
C LYS A 179 -12.70 -7.09 11.35
N THR A 180 -13.01 -8.25 11.91
CA THR A 180 -12.52 -9.55 11.44
C THR A 180 -12.96 -9.82 9.99
N LEU A 181 -14.22 -9.55 9.65
CA LEU A 181 -14.74 -9.70 8.28
C LEU A 181 -14.04 -8.75 7.29
N VAL A 182 -13.89 -7.48 7.66
CA VAL A 182 -13.19 -6.48 6.82
C VAL A 182 -11.74 -6.89 6.60
N SER A 183 -11.04 -7.28 7.65
CA SER A 183 -9.66 -7.77 7.56
C SER A 183 -9.54 -9.01 6.69
N MET A 184 -10.46 -9.97 6.84
CA MET A 184 -10.48 -11.19 6.03
C MET A 184 -10.71 -10.87 4.55
N ALA A 185 -11.69 -10.00 4.24
CA ALA A 185 -11.93 -9.56 2.86
C ALA A 185 -10.70 -8.89 2.26
N PHE A 186 -10.02 -8.04 3.03
CA PHE A 186 -8.82 -7.34 2.57
C PHE A 186 -7.65 -8.29 2.32
N ILE A 187 -7.39 -9.23 3.25
CA ILE A 187 -6.34 -10.24 3.09
C ILE A 187 -6.62 -11.11 1.86
N LEU A 188 -7.83 -11.62 1.72
CA LEU A 188 -8.21 -12.45 0.56
C LEU A 188 -8.13 -11.65 -0.76
N ALA A 189 -8.41 -10.34 -0.75
CA ALA A 189 -8.29 -9.48 -1.93
C ALA A 189 -6.84 -9.30 -2.38
N LEU A 190 -5.92 -9.11 -1.42
CA LEU A 190 -4.49 -9.08 -1.68
C LEU A 190 -4.01 -10.41 -2.28
N GLN A 191 -4.48 -11.53 -1.73
CA GLN A 191 -4.16 -12.89 -2.19
C GLN A 191 -4.71 -13.25 -3.57
N GLN A 192 -5.70 -12.51 -4.07
CA GLN A 192 -6.14 -12.66 -5.46
C GLN A 192 -5.23 -11.92 -6.44
N VAL A 193 -4.53 -10.86 -6.00
CA VAL A 193 -3.57 -10.14 -6.84
C VAL A 193 -2.24 -10.89 -6.93
N ASP A 194 -1.77 -11.42 -5.80
CA ASP A 194 -0.54 -12.21 -5.72
C ASP A 194 -0.81 -13.50 -4.93
N PRO A 195 -1.22 -14.59 -5.60
CA PRO A 195 -1.58 -15.83 -4.93
C PRO A 195 -0.35 -16.57 -4.39
N THR A 196 -0.40 -16.95 -3.11
CA THR A 196 0.60 -17.81 -2.47
C THR A 196 0.13 -19.26 -2.45
N PRO A 197 1.06 -20.24 -2.48
CA PRO A 197 0.69 -21.65 -2.53
C PRO A 197 0.05 -22.17 -1.23
N PHE A 198 0.37 -21.56 -0.07
CA PHE A 198 -0.13 -22.00 1.24
C PHE A 198 -0.64 -20.82 2.08
N TYR A 199 -1.65 -21.09 2.90
CA TYR A 199 -2.31 -20.16 3.81
C TYR A 199 -2.56 -20.84 5.15
N ILE A 200 -2.26 -20.15 6.24
CA ILE A 200 -2.51 -20.62 7.61
C ILE A 200 -3.37 -19.56 8.30
N PHE A 201 -4.52 -19.97 8.81
CA PHE A 201 -5.35 -19.13 9.65
C PHE A 201 -5.51 -19.76 11.03
N ASP A 202 -5.21 -18.98 12.06
CA ASP A 202 -5.33 -19.39 13.44
C ASP A 202 -6.57 -18.74 14.05
N GLU A 203 -7.55 -19.54 14.47
CA GLU A 203 -8.77 -19.12 15.19
C GLU A 203 -9.52 -17.92 14.59
N LEU A 204 -9.54 -17.82 13.25
CA LEU A 204 -10.10 -16.68 12.51
C LEU A 204 -11.59 -16.40 12.78
N ASP A 205 -12.30 -17.33 13.42
CA ASP A 205 -13.74 -17.34 13.58
C ASP A 205 -14.21 -17.17 15.02
N GLN A 206 -13.30 -16.85 15.95
CA GLN A 206 -13.60 -16.70 17.36
C GLN A 206 -14.66 -15.62 17.62
N ASN A 207 -14.54 -14.46 16.97
CA ASN A 207 -15.43 -13.30 17.16
C ASN A 207 -16.59 -13.22 16.14
N LEU A 208 -16.83 -14.26 15.36
CA LEU A 208 -17.84 -14.28 14.31
C LEU A 208 -19.13 -14.99 14.77
N ASP A 209 -20.28 -14.56 14.27
CA ASP A 209 -21.53 -15.27 14.46
C ASP A 209 -21.62 -16.49 13.51
N PRO A 210 -22.49 -17.47 13.80
CA PRO A 210 -22.61 -18.68 12.98
C PRO A 210 -22.90 -18.44 11.49
N GLN A 211 -23.61 -17.36 11.11
CA GLN A 211 -23.88 -17.06 9.70
C GLN A 211 -22.61 -16.57 9.01
N SER A 212 -21.90 -15.61 9.61
CA SER A 212 -20.62 -15.12 9.08
C SER A 212 -19.58 -16.24 8.93
N ARG A 213 -19.52 -17.19 9.87
CA ARG A 213 -18.62 -18.35 9.77
C ARG A 213 -18.92 -19.23 8.55
N LYS A 214 -20.20 -19.47 8.24
CA LYS A 214 -20.60 -20.22 7.04
C LYS A 214 -20.21 -19.48 5.76
N LEU A 215 -20.39 -18.16 5.73
CA LEU A 215 -20.00 -17.35 4.57
C LEU A 215 -18.48 -17.43 4.35
N ILE A 216 -17.67 -17.31 5.39
CA ILE A 216 -16.21 -17.46 5.28
C ILE A 216 -15.83 -18.86 4.81
N ALA A 217 -16.42 -19.91 5.37
CA ALA A 217 -16.17 -21.27 4.95
C ALA A 217 -16.45 -21.46 3.44
N ASN A 218 -17.56 -20.89 2.95
CA ASN A 218 -17.92 -20.92 1.54
C ASN A 218 -16.92 -20.16 0.67
N VAL A 219 -16.53 -18.94 1.07
CA VAL A 219 -15.56 -18.13 0.30
C VAL A 219 -14.19 -18.80 0.25
N ILE A 220 -13.71 -19.37 1.36
CA ILE A 220 -12.44 -20.12 1.35
C ILE A 220 -12.56 -21.33 0.41
N HIS A 221 -13.67 -22.07 0.48
CA HIS A 221 -13.89 -23.23 -0.39
C HIS A 221 -13.97 -22.86 -1.89
N THR A 222 -14.59 -21.73 -2.25
CA THR A 222 -14.62 -21.26 -3.64
C THR A 222 -13.24 -20.83 -4.12
N GLN A 223 -12.40 -20.27 -3.24
CA GLN A 223 -11.02 -19.93 -3.58
C GLN A 223 -10.09 -21.14 -3.76
N ILE A 224 -10.44 -22.29 -3.18
CA ILE A 224 -9.71 -23.56 -3.37
C ILE A 224 -10.13 -24.26 -4.67
N SER A 225 -11.34 -23.99 -5.16
CA SER A 225 -11.95 -24.72 -6.28
C SER A 225 -11.26 -24.45 -7.62
N PRO A 226 -11.26 -25.42 -8.55
CA PRO A 226 -10.41 -25.43 -9.73
C PRO A 226 -10.93 -24.46 -10.80
N GLN A 227 -10.50 -23.21 -10.73
CA GLN A 227 -10.31 -22.35 -11.89
C GLN A 227 -8.85 -22.48 -12.35
N PRO A 228 -8.39 -21.95 -13.51
CA PRO A 228 -7.09 -22.32 -14.12
C PRO A 228 -5.86 -21.79 -13.36
N GLN A 229 -6.01 -21.53 -12.07
CA GLN A 229 -5.04 -20.95 -11.14
C GLN A 229 -4.21 -22.03 -10.45
N PRO A 230 -3.01 -21.69 -9.95
CA PRO A 230 -2.17 -22.59 -9.17
C PRO A 230 -2.92 -23.09 -7.92
N HIS A 231 -2.64 -24.34 -7.52
CA HIS A 231 -3.21 -24.95 -6.31
C HIS A 231 -2.96 -24.07 -5.07
N LYS A 232 -4.04 -23.73 -4.35
CA LYS A 232 -4.01 -23.04 -3.05
C LYS A 232 -4.30 -24.04 -1.93
N GLN A 233 -3.47 -24.05 -0.90
CA GLN A 233 -3.67 -24.87 0.30
C GLN A 233 -4.02 -24.00 1.50
N PHE A 234 -5.10 -24.34 2.21
CA PHE A 234 -5.49 -23.68 3.45
C PHE A 234 -5.36 -24.64 4.64
N ILE A 235 -4.74 -24.16 5.71
CA ILE A 235 -4.66 -24.81 7.02
C ILE A 235 -5.37 -23.88 8.00
N ILE A 236 -6.40 -24.39 8.66
CA ILE A 236 -7.25 -23.58 9.54
C ILE A 236 -7.37 -24.29 10.89
N THR A 237 -7.05 -23.58 11.96
CA THR A 237 -7.42 -23.99 13.32
C THR A 237 -8.76 -23.34 13.67
N THR A 238 -9.65 -24.09 14.30
CA THR A 238 -10.97 -23.60 14.69
C THR A 238 -11.56 -24.49 15.78
N PHE A 239 -12.37 -23.88 16.64
CA PHE A 239 -13.23 -24.58 17.60
C PHE A 239 -14.71 -24.57 17.18
N LYS A 240 -15.02 -24.24 15.92
CA LYS A 240 -16.40 -24.07 15.43
C LYS A 240 -16.70 -25.04 14.30
N THR A 241 -17.92 -25.58 14.30
CA THR A 241 -18.33 -26.64 13.39
C THR A 241 -18.43 -26.18 11.94
N GLN A 242 -18.79 -24.92 11.69
CA GLN A 242 -19.10 -24.39 10.36
C GLN A 242 -17.92 -24.46 9.37
N LEU A 243 -16.69 -24.24 9.85
CA LEU A 243 -15.47 -24.36 9.03
C LEU A 243 -15.09 -25.83 8.81
N VAL A 244 -15.27 -26.69 9.82
CA VAL A 244 -15.01 -28.14 9.71
C VAL A 244 -15.94 -28.80 8.68
N GLU A 245 -17.19 -28.33 8.58
CA GLU A 245 -18.16 -28.78 7.58
C GLU A 245 -17.67 -28.63 6.12
N HIS A 246 -16.73 -27.74 5.83
CA HIS A 246 -16.22 -27.51 4.47
C HIS A 246 -14.78 -28.02 4.28
N SER A 247 -14.21 -28.69 5.30
CA SER A 247 -12.83 -29.17 5.27
C SER A 247 -12.66 -30.47 4.45
N ASN A 248 -11.54 -30.58 3.71
CA ASN A 248 -11.17 -31.80 2.99
C ASN A 248 -10.50 -32.84 3.89
N CYS A 249 -9.81 -32.39 4.94
CA CYS A 249 -9.09 -33.23 5.88
C CYS A 249 -9.13 -32.59 7.27
N CYS A 250 -9.34 -33.41 8.31
CA CYS A 250 -9.37 -32.95 9.70
C CYS A 250 -8.21 -33.56 10.49
N PHE A 251 -7.57 -32.74 11.31
CA PHE A 251 -6.53 -33.16 12.26
C PHE A 251 -6.99 -32.79 13.66
N GLY A 252 -6.89 -33.74 14.59
CA GLY A 252 -7.16 -33.52 16.01
C GLY A 252 -5.85 -33.52 16.79
N VAL A 253 -5.70 -32.55 17.68
CA VAL A 253 -4.59 -32.49 18.63
C VAL A 253 -5.07 -33.03 19.98
N LYS A 254 -4.33 -33.96 20.57
CA LYS A 254 -4.58 -34.50 21.91
C LYS A 254 -3.35 -34.27 22.78
N TYR A 255 -3.57 -33.87 24.03
CA TYR A 255 -2.53 -33.75 25.03
C TYR A 255 -2.64 -34.92 26.01
N VAL A 256 -1.66 -35.83 26.00
CA VAL A 256 -1.67 -37.06 26.81
C VAL A 256 -0.30 -37.21 27.47
N ASN A 257 -0.28 -37.41 28.79
CA ASN A 257 0.95 -37.62 29.58
C ASN A 257 2.04 -36.55 29.36
N GLY A 258 1.64 -35.28 29.22
CA GLY A 258 2.59 -34.19 29.01
C GLY A 258 3.04 -33.98 27.55
N LEU A 259 2.51 -34.76 26.60
CA LEU A 259 2.91 -34.73 25.19
C LEU A 259 1.72 -34.37 24.28
N SER A 260 1.95 -33.44 23.37
CA SER A 260 1.00 -33.09 22.29
C SER A 260 1.16 -34.06 21.13
N GLN A 261 0.08 -34.74 20.76
CA GLN A 261 0.02 -35.68 19.65
C GLN A 261 -1.01 -35.20 18.62
N VAL A 262 -0.62 -35.18 17.35
CA VAL A 262 -1.51 -34.84 16.23
C VAL A 262 -1.90 -36.11 15.51
N GLN A 263 -3.20 -36.32 15.30
CA GLN A 263 -3.74 -37.45 14.56
C GLN A 263 -4.76 -37.00 13.52
N ARG A 264 -4.76 -37.64 12.36
CA ARG A 264 -5.85 -37.46 11.39
C ARG A 264 -7.12 -38.09 11.97
N ILE A 265 -8.22 -37.36 11.92
CA ILE A 265 -9.54 -37.83 12.39
C ILE A 265 -10.56 -37.75 11.26
N SER A 266 -11.63 -38.53 11.34
CA SER A 266 -12.75 -38.37 10.42
C SER A 266 -13.50 -37.07 10.72
N LYS A 267 -14.21 -36.56 9.71
CA LYS A 267 -15.00 -35.34 9.83
C LYS A 267 -16.13 -35.52 10.84
N GLU A 268 -16.75 -36.71 10.87
CA GLU A 268 -17.82 -37.06 11.82
C GLU A 268 -17.31 -37.00 13.26
N SER A 269 -16.14 -37.60 13.54
CA SER A 269 -15.53 -37.54 14.87
C SER A 269 -15.11 -36.13 15.28
N ALA A 270 -14.67 -35.30 14.33
CA ALA A 270 -14.36 -33.90 14.59
C ALA A 270 -15.62 -33.10 14.98
N LEU A 271 -16.72 -33.29 14.24
CA LEU A 271 -18.00 -32.63 14.52
C LEU A 271 -18.62 -33.11 15.84
N GLU A 272 -18.55 -34.41 16.13
CA GLU A 272 -18.99 -34.98 17.40
C GLU A 272 -18.22 -34.36 18.58
N PHE A 273 -16.88 -34.32 18.48
CA PHE A 273 -16.02 -33.67 19.47
C PHE A 273 -16.43 -32.22 19.70
N LEU A 274 -16.57 -31.42 18.63
CA LEU A 274 -16.96 -30.01 18.75
C LEU A 274 -18.37 -29.83 19.33
N SER A 275 -19.31 -30.72 19.00
CA SER A 275 -20.67 -30.68 19.56
C SER A 275 -20.73 -31.05 21.05
N SER A 276 -19.74 -31.81 21.52
CA SER A 276 -19.63 -32.21 22.94
C SER A 276 -19.05 -31.11 23.84
N ILE A 277 -18.42 -30.09 23.25
CA ILE A 277 -17.87 -28.94 23.99
C ILE A 277 -19.03 -27.96 24.30
N PRO A 278 -19.33 -27.69 25.58
CA PRO A 278 -20.32 -26.68 25.94
C PRO A 278 -19.88 -25.30 25.40
N GLU A 279 -20.79 -24.57 24.74
CA GLU A 279 -20.49 -23.22 24.19
C GLU A 279 -19.93 -22.25 25.26
N SER A 280 -20.23 -22.49 26.55
CA SER A 280 -19.71 -21.72 27.69
C SER A 280 -18.20 -21.85 27.93
N ASN A 281 -17.56 -22.94 27.49
CA ASN A 281 -16.13 -23.18 27.74
C ASN A 281 -15.23 -22.63 26.64
N ILE A 282 -15.79 -22.25 25.48
CA ILE A 282 -15.03 -21.72 24.34
C ILE A 282 -14.66 -20.24 24.54
N ASN A 283 -15.42 -19.51 25.36
CA ASN A 283 -15.16 -18.08 25.62
C ASN A 283 -14.28 -17.81 26.86
N ASN A 284 -13.92 -18.84 27.63
CA ASN A 284 -13.22 -18.68 28.91
C ASN A 284 -11.74 -19.11 28.89
N ASN A 285 -11.23 -19.56 27.75
CA ASN A 285 -9.81 -19.92 27.59
C ASN A 285 -9.16 -19.02 26.54
N ASN A 286 -9.07 -17.72 26.82
CA ASN A 286 -8.07 -16.81 26.24
C ASN A 286 -7.41 -16.05 27.39
#